data_AF-A0ABD3I945-F1
#
_entry.id   AF-A0ABD3I945-F1
#
_cell.length_a   1.000
_cell.length_b   1.000
_cell.length_c   1.000
_cell.angle_alpha   90.00
_cell.angle_beta   90.00
_cell.angle_gamma   90.00
#
_symmetry.space_group_name_H-M   'P 1'
#
loop_
_entity.id
_entity.type
_entity.pdbx_description
1 polymer ?
#
loop_
_entity_poly.entity_id
_entity_poly.type
_entity_poly.pdbx_seq_one_letter_code
_entity_poly.pdbx_strand_id
1 'polypeptide(L)'
;MASVAKKLGRVIHFANIPLKLLMPNQRENIKEVAFKTVPSASKIEIKRVLESVYGLEVEKVHTLNMEGKKKISRKTMKHHRRPDYKKAYVVLKNPVTLPADVFPLNAVDNWESKAAAAKTK
;
A
#
# COMPACT_ATOMS: atom_id res chain seq x y z
N MET A 1 -21.74 36.01 -16.89
CA MET A 1 -20.70 36.70 -16.11
C MET A 1 -19.51 35.76 -15.95
N ALA A 2 -18.31 36.28 -16.17
CA ALA A 2 -17.14 35.56 -16.68
C ALA A 2 -16.70 34.33 -15.85
N SER A 3 -16.42 33.26 -16.59
CA SER A 3 -15.61 32.11 -16.19
C SER A 3 -14.26 32.62 -15.67
N VAL A 4 -14.07 32.60 -14.36
CA VAL A 4 -12.76 32.80 -13.76
C VAL A 4 -11.93 31.58 -14.13
N ALA A 5 -11.03 31.75 -15.10
CA ALA A 5 -10.05 30.75 -15.50
C ALA A 5 -9.49 30.07 -14.25
N LYS A 6 -9.83 28.78 -14.08
CA LYS A 6 -9.38 27.97 -12.96
C LYS A 6 -7.87 27.95 -13.04
N LYS A 7 -7.20 28.77 -12.22
CA LYS A 7 -5.74 28.84 -12.11
C LYS A 7 -5.25 27.40 -12.06
N LEU A 8 -4.61 26.94 -13.14
CA LEU A 8 -4.10 25.58 -13.22
C LEU A 8 -3.14 25.46 -12.04
N GLY A 9 -3.55 24.71 -11.02
CA GLY A 9 -2.76 24.55 -9.81
C GLY A 9 -1.46 23.81 -10.13
N ARG A 10 -0.86 23.17 -9.12
CA ARG A 10 0.24 22.25 -9.37
C ARG A 10 -0.25 21.08 -10.25
N VAL A 11 0.06 21.11 -11.54
CA VAL A 11 -0.20 20.05 -12.51
C VAL A 11 0.98 19.06 -12.47
N ILE A 12 0.68 17.79 -12.28
CA ILE A 12 1.68 16.71 -12.25
C ILE A 12 1.38 15.80 -13.44
N HIS A 13 2.25 15.82 -14.44
CA HIS A 13 2.10 14.98 -15.65
C HIS A 13 2.50 13.53 -15.37
N PHE A 14 3.59 13.33 -14.61
CA PHE A 14 4.11 12.01 -14.26
C PHE A 14 4.21 11.88 -12.75
N ALA A 15 3.39 11.03 -12.15
CA ALA A 15 3.41 10.77 -10.72
C ALA A 15 4.42 9.67 -10.37
N ASN A 16 5.53 10.03 -9.73
CA ASN A 16 6.55 9.08 -9.25
C ASN A 16 6.46 8.87 -7.73
N ILE A 17 5.33 8.39 -7.24
CA ILE A 17 5.13 8.04 -5.83
C ILE A 17 5.01 6.52 -5.74
N PRO A 18 5.97 5.82 -5.11
CA PRO A 18 5.87 4.37 -4.97
C PRO A 18 4.80 4.03 -3.92
N LEU A 19 3.75 3.34 -4.37
CA LEU A 19 2.71 2.79 -3.51
C LEU A 19 2.86 1.27 -3.49
N LYS A 20 3.27 0.72 -2.34
CA LYS A 20 3.35 -0.72 -2.14
C LYS A 20 2.19 -1.17 -1.24
N LEU A 21 1.29 -2.00 -1.77
CA LEU A 21 0.23 -2.60 -0.97
C LEU A 21 0.85 -3.48 0.13
N LEU A 22 0.41 -3.29 1.37
CA LEU A 22 0.63 -4.22 2.46
C LEU A 22 -0.53 -5.21 2.47
N MET A 23 -0.23 -6.50 2.65
CA MET A 23 -1.29 -7.50 2.66
C MET A 23 -2.32 -7.19 3.75
N PRO A 24 -3.62 -7.18 3.40
CA PRO A 24 -4.68 -7.09 4.38
C PRO A 24 -4.82 -8.44 5.11
N ASN A 25 -5.37 -8.39 6.34
CA ASN A 25 -5.60 -9.59 7.12
C ASN A 25 -6.78 -10.42 6.59
N GLN A 26 -7.77 -9.74 5.99
CA GLN A 26 -8.94 -10.36 5.37
C GLN A 26 -8.85 -10.20 3.85
N ARG A 27 -9.31 -11.21 3.11
CA ARG A 27 -9.23 -11.24 1.63
C ARG A 27 -10.53 -10.80 0.96
N GLU A 28 -11.65 -10.99 1.63
CA GLU A 28 -12.99 -10.62 1.15
C GLU A 28 -13.49 -9.34 1.85
N ASN A 29 -14.28 -8.53 1.15
CA ASN A 29 -14.96 -7.35 1.70
C ASN A 29 -14.01 -6.37 2.44
N ILE A 30 -12.92 -6.00 1.77
CA ILE A 30 -11.90 -5.12 2.35
C ILE A 30 -12.37 -3.68 2.27
N LYS A 31 -12.68 -3.09 3.43
CA LYS A 31 -13.04 -1.67 3.55
C LYS A 31 -11.83 -0.75 3.71
N GLU A 32 -10.77 -1.26 4.33
CA GLU A 32 -9.56 -0.51 4.61
C GLU A 32 -8.33 -1.27 4.13
N VAL A 33 -7.49 -0.61 3.34
CA VAL A 33 -6.22 -1.15 2.86
C VAL A 33 -5.05 -0.31 3.34
N ALA A 34 -3.91 -0.95 3.59
CA ALA A 34 -2.71 -0.27 4.01
C ALA A 34 -1.66 -0.25 2.88
N PHE A 35 -1.09 0.92 2.61
CA PHE A 35 0.01 1.09 1.68
C PHE A 35 1.28 1.52 2.42
N LYS A 36 2.42 1.02 1.98
CA LYS A 36 3.74 1.50 2.32
C LYS A 36 4.23 2.44 1.22
N THR A 37 4.60 3.64 1.61
CA THR A 37 4.92 4.76 0.71
C THR A 37 6.14 5.54 1.21
N VAL A 38 6.61 6.53 0.45
CA VAL A 38 7.71 7.41 0.87
C VAL A 38 7.28 8.40 1.98
N PRO A 39 8.17 8.76 2.92
CA PRO A 39 7.88 9.73 3.97
C PRO A 39 7.43 11.11 3.48
N SER A 40 7.83 11.51 2.27
CA SER A 40 7.47 12.81 1.67
C SER A 40 6.03 12.90 1.16
N ALA A 41 5.34 11.78 0.92
CA ALA A 41 4.03 11.78 0.26
C ALA A 41 2.91 12.38 1.14
N SER A 42 2.13 13.33 0.62
CA SER A 42 0.98 13.90 1.35
C SER A 42 -0.28 13.02 1.21
N LYS A 43 -1.20 13.09 2.18
CA LYS A 43 -2.51 12.42 2.14
C LYS A 43 -3.29 12.73 0.85
N ILE A 44 -3.22 13.99 0.41
CA ILE A 44 -3.92 14.49 -0.78
C ILE A 44 -3.30 13.89 -2.05
N GLU A 45 -1.97 13.80 -2.10
CA GLU A 45 -1.25 13.22 -3.25
C GLU A 45 -1.55 11.72 -3.36
N ILE A 46 -1.51 10.98 -2.24
CA ILE A 46 -1.83 9.55 -2.21
C ILE A 46 -3.25 9.31 -2.70
N LYS A 47 -4.24 10.08 -2.21
CA LYS A 47 -5.64 9.96 -2.65
C LYS A 47 -5.78 10.16 -4.16
N ARG A 48 -5.21 11.25 -4.70
CA ARG A 48 -5.29 11.58 -6.13
C ARG A 48 -4.61 10.52 -7.01
N VAL A 49 -3.47 9.98 -6.59
CA VAL A 49 -2.77 8.92 -7.35
C VAL A 49 -3.58 7.64 -7.36
N LEU A 50 -4.15 7.22 -6.22
CA LEU A 50 -5.01 6.04 -6.14
C LEU A 50 -6.26 6.16 -7.01
N GLU A 51 -6.90 7.33 -7.00
CA GLU A 51 -8.08 7.61 -7.84
C GLU A 51 -7.71 7.69 -9.33
N SER A 52 -6.64 8.40 -9.70
CA SER A 52 -6.34 8.70 -11.12
C SER A 52 -5.59 7.56 -11.82
N VAL A 53 -4.67 6.89 -11.14
CA VAL A 53 -3.81 5.85 -11.75
C VAL A 53 -4.46 4.47 -11.61
N TYR A 54 -5.06 4.19 -10.45
CA TYR A 54 -5.61 2.86 -10.14
C TYR A 54 -7.15 2.80 -10.22
N GLY A 55 -7.84 3.93 -10.38
CA GLY A 55 -9.30 3.96 -10.50
C GLY A 55 -10.05 3.60 -9.21
N LEU A 56 -9.38 3.67 -8.04
CA LEU A 56 -9.98 3.29 -6.76
C LEU A 56 -10.83 4.43 -6.19
N GLU A 57 -12.03 4.10 -5.69
CA GLU A 57 -12.88 5.06 -4.99
C GLU A 57 -12.47 5.21 -3.53
N VAL A 58 -11.70 6.25 -3.24
CA VAL A 58 -11.19 6.53 -1.89
C VAL A 58 -12.11 7.48 -1.13
N GLU A 59 -12.59 7.04 0.03
CA GLU A 59 -13.29 7.91 0.96
C GLU A 59 -12.30 8.80 1.69
N LYS A 60 -11.38 8.18 2.45
CA LYS A 60 -10.49 8.88 3.38
C LYS A 60 -9.11 8.21 3.45
N VAL A 61 -8.08 9.04 3.70
CA VAL A 61 -6.69 8.58 3.89
C VAL A 61 -6.17 9.02 5.25
N HIS A 62 -5.71 8.06 6.02
CA HIS A 62 -4.95 8.25 7.26
C HIS A 62 -3.49 7.88 7.02
N THR A 63 -2.56 8.62 7.59
CA THR A 63 -1.12 8.37 7.39
C THR A 63 -0.39 8.38 8.71
N LEU A 64 0.58 7.49 8.84
CA LEU A 64 1.52 7.38 9.94
C LEU A 64 2.94 7.39 9.39
N ASN A 65 3.81 8.19 10.00
CA ASN A 65 5.24 8.16 9.69
C ASN A 65 5.89 7.04 10.49
N MET A 66 6.48 6.05 9.81
CA MET A 66 7.10 4.88 10.41
C MET A 66 8.62 4.99 10.29
N GLU A 67 9.28 4.94 11.44
CA GLU A 67 10.72 4.84 11.51
C GLU A 67 11.22 3.46 11.09
N GLY A 68 12.31 3.45 10.32
CA GLY A 68 13.00 2.24 9.96
C GLY A 68 13.67 1.58 11.16
N LYS A 69 13.62 0.24 11.18
CA LYS A 69 14.27 -0.56 12.21
C LYS A 69 15.78 -0.34 12.19
N LYS A 70 16.34 0.10 13.33
CA LYS A 70 17.77 0.19 13.58
C LYS A 70 18.35 -1.24 13.65
N LYS A 71 19.51 -1.44 13.04
CA LYS A 71 20.23 -2.72 12.97
C LYS A 71 21.72 -2.48 13.21
N ILE A 72 22.38 -3.52 13.72
CA ILE A 72 23.82 -3.53 13.93
C ILE A 72 24.39 -4.67 13.09
N SER A 73 25.40 -4.37 12.27
CA SER A 73 26.13 -5.41 11.57
C SER A 73 27.11 -6.06 12.53
N ARG A 74 26.88 -7.32 12.91
CA ARG A 74 27.76 -8.05 13.84
C ARG A 74 29.20 -8.18 13.33
N LYS A 75 29.40 -8.22 12.00
CA LYS A 75 30.73 -8.37 11.39
C LYS A 75 31.58 -7.10 11.43
N THR A 76 30.94 -5.92 11.35
CA THR A 76 31.67 -4.64 11.22
C THR A 76 31.42 -3.71 12.42
N MET A 77 30.60 -4.13 13.38
CA MET A 77 30.10 -3.30 14.50
C MET A 77 29.48 -1.96 14.08
N LYS A 78 29.09 -1.82 12.80
CA LYS A 78 28.48 -0.59 12.27
C LYS A 78 26.96 -0.59 12.47
N HIS A 79 26.46 0.54 12.95
CA HIS A 79 25.02 0.83 13.02
C HIS A 79 24.50 1.23 11.64
N HIS A 80 23.38 0.64 11.24
CA HIS A 80 22.64 1.01 10.04
C HIS A 80 21.14 0.95 10.32
N ARG A 81 20.33 1.62 9.51
CA ARG A 81 18.88 1.68 9.69
C ARG A 81 18.20 1.35 8.37
N ARG A 82 17.08 0.63 8.44
CA ARG A 82 16.23 0.46 7.25
C ARG A 82 15.65 1.83 6.82
N PRO A 83 15.33 2.04 5.55
CA PRO A 83 14.68 3.28 5.14
C PRO A 83 13.34 3.48 5.85
N ASP A 84 13.10 4.73 6.24
CA ASP A 84 11.82 5.16 6.79
C ASP A 84 10.74 5.08 5.73
N TYR A 85 9.51 4.92 6.17
CA TYR A 85 8.38 4.87 5.26
C TYR A 85 7.15 5.51 5.88
N LYS A 86 6.21 5.89 5.04
CA LYS A 86 4.89 6.33 5.47
C LYS A 86 3.91 5.20 5.26
N LYS A 87 3.23 4.78 6.33
CA LYS A 87 2.12 3.83 6.27
C LYS A 87 0.84 4.63 6.04
N ALA A 88 0.17 4.38 4.92
CA ALA A 88 -1.08 5.04 4.56
C ALA A 88 -2.22 4.03 4.67
N TYR A 89 -3.15 4.28 5.58
CA TYR A 89 -4.41 3.56 5.70
C TYR A 89 -5.44 4.27 4.84
N VAL A 90 -6.07 3.54 3.93
CA VAL A 90 -6.98 4.08 2.93
C VAL A 90 -8.32 3.38 3.10
N VAL A 91 -9.34 4.18 3.39
CA VAL A 91 -10.72 3.75 3.49
C VAL A 91 -11.35 3.86 2.10
N LEU A 92 -11.84 2.73 1.60
CA LEU A 92 -12.50 2.61 0.31
C LEU A 92 -14.00 2.84 0.49
N LYS A 93 -14.64 3.48 -0.50
CA LYS A 93 -16.10 3.64 -0.51
C LYS A 93 -16.80 2.30 -0.74
N ASN A 94 -16.31 1.57 -1.74
CA ASN A 94 -16.82 0.26 -2.09
C ASN A 94 -15.82 -0.80 -1.61
N PRO A 95 -16.28 -1.81 -0.86
CA PRO A 95 -15.40 -2.88 -0.44
C PRO A 95 -14.83 -3.64 -1.63
N VAL A 96 -13.54 -3.97 -1.55
CA VAL A 96 -12.84 -4.71 -2.60
C VAL A 96 -12.56 -6.13 -2.13
N THR A 97 -12.73 -7.10 -3.01
CA THR A 97 -12.33 -8.49 -2.77
C THR A 97 -11.04 -8.75 -3.54
N LEU A 98 -10.03 -9.30 -2.88
CA LEU A 98 -8.81 -9.75 -3.55
C LEU A 98 -9.09 -11.08 -4.26
N PRO A 99 -8.81 -11.21 -5.56
CA PRO A 99 -8.97 -12.47 -6.25
C PRO A 99 -7.98 -13.50 -5.69
N ALA A 100 -8.39 -14.77 -5.61
CA ALA A 100 -7.51 -15.85 -5.19
C ALA A 100 -6.27 -15.94 -6.10
N ASP A 101 -6.43 -15.65 -7.40
CA ASP A 101 -5.42 -15.81 -8.44
C ASP A 101 -4.21 -14.85 -8.41
N VAL A 102 -4.00 -14.11 -7.32
CA VAL A 102 -2.82 -13.24 -7.18
C VAL A 102 -1.58 -14.09 -6.91
N PHE A 103 -0.71 -14.27 -7.91
CA PHE A 103 0.60 -14.89 -7.73
C PHE A 103 1.46 -14.10 -6.71
N PRO A 104 2.14 -14.74 -5.74
CA PRO A 104 2.34 -16.18 -5.53
C PRO A 104 1.35 -16.84 -4.53
N LEU A 105 0.26 -16.19 -4.12
CA LEU A 105 -0.63 -16.70 -3.06
C LEU A 105 -1.23 -18.06 -3.40
N ASN A 106 -1.68 -18.27 -4.64
CA ASN A 106 -2.15 -19.58 -5.11
C ASN A 106 -1.11 -20.69 -4.92
N ALA A 107 0.16 -20.41 -5.25
CA ALA A 107 1.22 -21.39 -5.07
C ALA A 107 1.43 -21.68 -3.58
N VAL A 108 1.26 -20.67 -2.73
CA VAL A 108 1.37 -20.78 -1.27
C VAL A 108 0.25 -21.66 -0.69
N ASP A 109 -0.99 -21.31 -0.94
CA ASP A 109 -2.16 -22.02 -0.39
C ASP A 109 -2.20 -23.49 -0.88
N ASN A 110 -1.75 -23.76 -2.12
CA ASN A 110 -1.65 -25.11 -2.69
C ASN A 110 -0.55 -25.99 -2.05
N TRP A 111 0.55 -25.44 -1.53
CA TRP A 111 1.54 -26.26 -0.79
C TRP A 111 1.12 -26.50 0.64
N GLU A 112 0.47 -25.53 1.30
CA GLU A 112 -0.03 -25.69 2.67
C GLU A 112 -1.11 -26.77 2.74
N SER A 113 -2.05 -26.77 1.80
CA SER A 113 -3.08 -27.82 1.68
C SER A 113 -2.49 -29.20 1.43
N LYS A 114 -1.50 -29.33 0.52
CA LYS A 114 -0.78 -30.59 0.31
C LYS A 114 -0.01 -31.05 1.55
N ALA A 115 0.64 -30.13 2.27
CA ALA A 115 1.39 -30.44 3.49
C ALA A 115 0.47 -30.83 4.67
N ALA A 116 -0.72 -30.23 4.77
CA ALA A 116 -1.73 -30.60 5.76
C ALA A 116 -2.30 -32.00 5.48
N ALA A 117 -2.64 -32.29 4.21
CA ALA A 117 -3.12 -33.62 3.80
C ALA A 117 -2.08 -34.73 4.04
N ALA A 118 -0.79 -34.43 3.92
CA ALA A 118 0.29 -35.37 4.19
C ALA A 118 0.50 -35.67 5.69
N LYS A 119 0.03 -34.81 6.61
CA LYS A 119 0.14 -35.01 8.08
C LYS A 119 -1.02 -35.82 8.67
N THR A 120 -2.13 -35.90 7.96
CA THR A 120 -3.34 -36.65 8.40
C THR A 120 -3.26 -38.13 8.05
N LYS A 121 -2.22 -38.54 7.30
CA LYS A 121 -1.92 -39.94 6.96
C LYS A 121 -0.69 -40.40 7.73
#